data_AF-A0A9Q7ECE8-F1
#
_entry.id   AF-A0A9Q7ECE8-F1
#
_cell.length_a   1.000
_cell.length_b   1.000
_cell.length_c   1.000
_cell.angle_alpha   90.00
_cell.angle_beta   90.00
_cell.angle_gamma   90.00
#
_symmetry.space_group_name_H-M   'P 1'
#
loop_
_entity.id
_entity.type
_entity.pdbx_description
1 polymer ?
#
loop_
_entity_poly.entity_id
_entity_poly.type
_entity_poly.pdbx_seq_one_letter_code
_entity_poly.pdbx_strand_id
1 'polypeptide(L)' 'MTANELNSIAEKALEEKYNLIIASLKKCASEGKSSCILEELPDILINKLIAKGYRITPIVRYKSYFIFQKKKVKVYKIQF' A
#
# COMPACT_ATOMS: atom_id res chain seq x y z
N MET A 1 14.91 -6.80 25.92
CA MET A 1 14.26 -5.89 24.97
C MET A 1 13.24 -5.06 25.73
N THR A 2 13.40 -3.74 25.72
CA THR A 2 12.45 -2.83 26.35
C THR A 2 11.29 -2.52 25.41
N ALA A 3 10.12 -2.12 25.94
CA ALA A 3 8.98 -1.72 25.11
C ALA A 3 9.35 -0.57 24.14
N ASN A 4 10.29 0.29 24.53
CA ASN A 4 10.79 1.40 23.72
C ASN A 4 11.59 0.93 22.50
N GLU A 5 12.41 -0.12 22.65
CA GLU A 5 13.15 -0.72 21.53
C GLU A 5 12.20 -1.34 20.50
N LEU A 6 11.15 -2.03 20.97
CA LEU A 6 10.13 -2.62 20.09
C LEU A 6 9.37 -1.56 19.30
N ASN A 7 9.00 -0.45 19.95
CA ASN A 7 8.33 0.67 19.27
C ASN A 7 9.21 1.31 18.20
N SER A 8 10.49 1.54 18.49
CA SER A 8 11.43 2.10 17.51
C SER A 8 11.58 1.19 16.28
N ILE A 9 11.62 -0.13 16.47
CA ILE A 9 11.67 -1.10 15.37
C ILE A 9 10.39 -1.04 14.53
N ALA A 10 9.22 -0.96 15.18
CA ALA A 10 7.94 -0.87 14.49
C ALA A 10 7.80 0.42 13.67
N GLU A 11 8.24 1.56 14.20
CA GLU A 11 8.22 2.84 13.51
C GLU A 11 9.12 2.83 12.27
N LYS A 12 10.34 2.32 12.39
CA LYS A 12 11.28 2.20 11.26
C LYS A 12 10.71 1.32 10.16
N ALA A 13 10.14 0.17 10.51
CA ALA A 13 9.52 -0.73 9.53
C ALA A 13 8.34 -0.07 8.81
N LEU A 14 7.57 0.76 9.50
CA LEU A 14 6.44 1.50 8.92
C LEU A 14 6.92 2.62 7.98
N GLU A 15 8.01 3.30 8.34
CA GLU A 15 8.64 4.33 7.50
C GLU A 15 9.25 3.74 6.23
N GLU A 16 9.94 2.61 6.32
CA GLU A 16 10.46 1.89 5.15
C GLU A 16 9.35 1.50 4.18
N LYS A 17 8.25 0.93 4.69
CA LYS A 17 7.06 0.62 3.87
C LYS A 17 6.48 1.86 3.20
N TYR A 18 6.41 2.97 3.92
CA TYR A 18 5.93 4.24 3.36
C TYR A 18 6.80 4.71 2.20
N ASN A 19 8.13 4.67 2.36
CA ASN A 19 9.08 5.08 1.33
C ASN A 19 8.97 4.22 0.08
N LEU A 20 8.79 2.90 0.23
CA LEU A 20 8.55 1.99 -0.90
C LEU A 20 7.25 2.32 -1.64
N ILE A 21 6.17 2.60 -0.92
CA ILE A 21 4.88 2.99 -1.51
C ILE A 21 5.05 4.28 -2.32
N ILE A 22 5.69 5.31 -1.75
CA ILE A 22 5.91 6.58 -2.45
C ILE A 22 6.81 6.39 -3.69
N ALA A 23 7.85 5.57 -3.61
CA ALA A 23 8.69 5.25 -4.76
C ALA A 23 7.89 4.57 -5.88
N SER A 24 7.01 3.63 -5.53
CA SER A 24 6.12 2.97 -6.50
C SER A 24 5.14 3.95 -7.15
N LEU A 25 4.58 4.88 -6.37
CA LEU A 25 3.68 5.92 -6.87
C LEU A 25 4.40 6.88 -7.82
N LYS A 26 5.62 7.33 -7.45
CA LYS A 26 6.47 8.16 -8.32
C LYS A 26 6.80 7.45 -9.62
N LYS A 27 7.13 6.16 -9.56
CA LYS A 27 7.39 5.35 -10.76
C LYS A 27 6.15 5.28 -11.65
N CYS A 28 4.97 4.99 -11.09
CA CYS A 28 3.73 4.97 -11.88
C CYS A 28 3.40 6.34 -12.49
N ALA A 29 3.64 7.43 -11.75
CA ALA A 29 3.48 8.79 -12.28
C ALA A 29 4.45 9.08 -13.43
N SER A 30 5.72 8.65 -13.31
CA SER A 30 6.73 8.79 -14.38
C SER A 30 6.39 7.98 -15.64
N GLU A 31 5.65 6.87 -15.49
CA GLU A 31 5.11 6.07 -16.60
C GLU A 31 3.84 6.69 -17.22
N GLY A 32 3.41 7.88 -16.75
CA GLY A 32 2.22 8.58 -17.25
C GLY A 32 0.89 7.99 -16.77
N LYS A 33 0.90 7.07 -15.81
CA LYS A 33 -0.32 6.50 -15.23
C LYS A 33 -0.85 7.44 -14.17
N SER A 34 -2.16 7.67 -14.11
CA SER A 34 -2.84 8.46 -13.06
C SER A 34 -3.24 7.63 -11.84
N SER A 35 -2.91 6.34 -11.83
CA SER A 35 -3.23 5.46 -10.71
C SER A 35 -2.27 4.28 -10.57
N CYS A 36 -2.08 3.85 -9.33
CA CYS A 36 -1.31 2.67 -8.96
C CYS A 36 -2.19 1.69 -8.16
N ILE A 37 -1.94 0.39 -8.30
CA ILE A 37 -2.64 -0.66 -7.55
C ILE A 37 -1.64 -1.36 -6.64
N LEU A 38 -1.93 -1.40 -5.33
CA LEU A 38 -1.09 -2.04 -4.32
C LEU A 38 -1.87 -3.11 -3.55
N GLU A 39 -1.25 -4.27 -3.32
CA GLU A 39 -1.85 -5.44 -2.65
C GLU A 39 -1.84 -5.34 -1.12
N GLU A 40 -1.02 -4.46 -0.54
CA GLU A 40 -0.90 -4.32 0.92
C GLU A 40 -0.66 -2.86 1.32
N LEU A 41 -1.67 -2.25 1.97
CA LEU A 41 -1.54 -0.94 2.59
C LEU A 41 -2.01 -1.02 4.06
N PRO A 42 -1.14 -0.75 5.04
CA PRO A 42 -1.54 -0.57 6.43
C PRO A 42 -2.50 0.62 6.58
N ASP A 43 -3.51 0.51 7.45
CA ASP A 43 -4.51 1.57 7.67
C ASP A 43 -3.89 2.91 8.08
N ILE A 44 -2.80 2.87 8.86
CA ILE A 44 -2.03 4.05 9.25
C ILE A 44 -1.49 4.79 8.02
N LEU A 45 -1.01 4.06 7.02
CA LEU A 45 -0.48 4.64 5.79
C LEU A 45 -1.59 5.12 4.85
N ILE A 46 -2.75 4.45 4.85
CA ILE A 46 -3.95 4.90 4.13
C ILE A 46 -4.34 6.30 4.61
N ASN A 47 -4.48 6.50 5.92
CA ASN A 47 -4.84 7.79 6.51
C ASN A 47 -3.81 8.87 6.17
N LYS A 48 -2.51 8.53 6.26
CA LYS A 48 -1.42 9.45 5.91
C LYS A 48 -1.44 9.89 4.45
N LEU A 49 -1.82 9.00 3.53
CA LEU A 49 -1.94 9.30 2.11
C LEU A 49 -3.20 10.12 1.79
N ILE A 50 -4.33 9.81 2.42
CA ILE A 50 -5.55 10.62 2.30
C ILE A 50 -5.30 12.05 2.77
N ALA A 51 -4.60 12.23 3.90
CA ALA A 51 -4.21 13.55 4.41
C ALA A 51 -3.31 14.33 3.44
N LYS A 52 -2.55 13.65 2.58
CA LYS A 52 -1.73 14.27 1.52
C LYS A 52 -2.49 14.52 0.21
N GLY A 53 -3.78 14.21 0.15
CA GLY A 53 -4.63 14.45 -1.02
C GLY A 53 -4.75 13.29 -2.01
N TYR A 54 -4.17 12.12 -1.70
CA TYR A 54 -4.32 10.93 -2.55
C TYR A 54 -5.72 10.33 -2.40
N ARG A 55 -6.34 9.95 -3.53
CA ARG A 55 -7.63 9.25 -3.52
C ARG A 55 -7.41 7.74 -3.49
N ILE A 56 -7.81 7.09 -2.40
CA ILE A 56 -7.64 5.65 -2.21
C ILE A 56 -8.99 4.95 -2.38
N THR A 57 -9.07 3.99 -3.30
CA THR A 57 -10.25 3.16 -3.53
C THR A 57 -9.90 1.69 -3.30
N PRO A 58 -10.55 1.00 -2.35
CA PRO A 58 -10.37 -0.43 -2.20
C PRO A 58 -11.00 -1.17 -3.40
N ILE A 59 -10.26 -2.09 -3.98
CA ILE A 59 -10.68 -2.95 -5.07
C ILE A 59 -10.48 -4.40 -4.63
N VAL A 60 -11.31 -5.30 -5.13
CA VAL A 60 -11.10 -6.75 -4.95
C VAL A 60 -10.54 -7.30 -6.24
N ARG A 61 -9.34 -7.89 -6.19
CA ARG A 61 -8.74 -8.60 -7.32
C ARG A 61 -8.79 -10.10 -7.05
N TYR A 62 -9.25 -10.85 -8.04
CA TYR A 62 -9.25 -12.30 -7.97
C TYR A 62 -7.91 -12.81 -8.49
N LYS A 63 -7.13 -13.47 -7.63
CA LYS A 63 -5.92 -14.19 -8.04
C LYS A 63 -6.34 -15.64 -8.29
N SER A 64 -6.16 -16.13 -9.52
CA SER A 64 -6.44 -17.53 -9.85
C SER A 64 -5.33 -18.40 -9.28
N TYR A 65 -5.68 -19.27 -8.34
CA TYR A 65 -4.78 -20.29 -7.83
C TYR A 65 -5.38 -21.63 -8.22
N PHE A 66 -4.75 -22.35 -9.15
CA PHE A 66 -5.18 -23.67 -9.64
C PHE A 66 -6.64 -23.78 -10.09
N ILE A 67 -6.87 -23.76 -11.41
CA ILE A 67 -8.03 -24.16 -12.26
C ILE A 67 -9.48 -23.88 -11.74
N PHE A 68 -9.80 -24.03 -10.45
CA PHE A 68 -11.11 -23.75 -9.85
C PHE A 68 -11.12 -22.94 -8.53
N GLN A 69 -9.98 -22.63 -7.90
CA GLN A 69 -9.97 -21.81 -6.66
C GLN A 69 -9.60 -20.35 -6.94
N LYS A 70 -10.60 -19.46 -6.85
CA LYS A 70 -10.39 -18.00 -6.91
C LYS A 70 -10.24 -17.45 -5.50
N LYS A 71 -9.04 -16.99 -5.12
CA LYS A 71 -8.84 -16.27 -3.85
C LYS A 71 -9.08 -14.77 -4.05
N LYS A 72 -9.94 -14.19 -3.23
CA LYS A 72 -10.15 -12.74 -3.17
C LYS A 72 -8.94 -12.10 -2.49
N VAL A 73 -8.24 -11.22 -3.21
CA VAL A 73 -7.16 -10.38 -2.67
C VAL A 73 -7.69 -8.95 -2.59
N LYS A 74 -7.60 -8.34 -1.40
CA LYS A 74 -7.90 -6.91 -1.23
C LYS A 74 -6.72 -6.12 -1.81
N VAL A 75 -7.01 -5.22 -2.73
CA VAL A 75 -6.05 -4.29 -3.33
C VAL A 75 -6.55 -2.87 -3.13
N TYR A 76 -5.64 -1.90 -3.15
CA TYR A 76 -5.94 -0.49 -3.06
C TYR A 76 -5.49 0.20 -4.33
N LYS A 77 -6.42 0.86 -5.02
CA LYS A 77 -6.11 1.78 -6.11
C LYS A 77 -5.87 3.16 -5.52
N ILE A 78 -4.67 3.68 -5.71
CA ILE A 78 -4.28 5.03 -5.31
C ILE A 78 -4.26 5.90 -6.57
N GLN A 79 -5.01 6.99 -6.56
CA GLN A 79 -5.02 8.01 -7.62
C GLN A 79 -4.38 9.29 -7.09
N PHE A 80 -3.66 9.97 -7.98
CA PHE A 80 -2.93 11.21 -7.73
C PHE A 80 -3.24 12.24 -8.81
#